data_AF-A0A960ZEF2-F1
#
_entry.id   AF-A0A960ZEF2-F1
#
_cell.length_a   1.000
_cell.length_b   1.000
_cell.length_c   1.000
_cell.angle_alpha   90.00
_cell.angle_beta   90.00
_cell.angle_gamma   90.00
#
_symmetry.space_group_name_H-M   'P 1'
#
loop_
_entity.id
_entity.type
_entity.pdbx_description
1 polymer ?
#
loop_
_entity_poly.entity_id
_entity_poly.type
_entity_poly.pdbx_seq_one_letter_code
_entity_poly.pdbx_strand_id
1 'polypeptide(L)'
;MILQAPIVLTFCADTHRMRKWISLHQSKQSFDDFLGFLTGVMDAALAAQNMVIAAESLGLGCCYMGTTWWSADKISEILALPACVFPCTSLVMGYPNENPEIRDRLPLDLIVHEESYALPDDAQFLQKHAAKEQATWDRYKTFPELMDKLKERGITKVTDFYTSDLKYPKSLHREKSEMLIAHLKKQQLF
;
A
#
# COMPACT_ATOMS: atom_id res chain seq x y z
N MET A 1 14.17 8.41 -5.62
CA MET A 1 12.75 8.82 -5.63
C MET A 1 12.35 9.65 -4.41
N ILE A 2 12.21 9.10 -3.19
CA ILE A 2 11.72 9.88 -2.00
C ILE A 2 12.53 11.16 -1.76
N LEU A 3 13.86 11.09 -1.73
CA LEU A 3 14.72 12.25 -1.50
C LEU A 3 14.93 13.15 -2.74
N GLN A 4 14.45 12.72 -3.91
CA GLN A 4 14.64 13.44 -5.18
C GLN A 4 13.40 14.22 -5.58
N ALA A 5 12.22 13.74 -5.20
CA ALA A 5 10.98 14.45 -5.45
C ALA A 5 10.87 15.67 -4.53
N PRO A 6 10.30 16.78 -5.02
CA PRO A 6 10.16 17.99 -4.23
C PRO A 6 9.12 17.86 -3.11
N ILE A 7 8.19 16.90 -3.19
CA ILE A 7 7.07 16.78 -2.27
C ILE A 7 6.87 15.32 -1.84
N VAL A 8 6.66 15.15 -0.53
CA VAL A 8 6.12 13.94 0.08
C VAL A 8 4.89 14.34 0.90
N LEU A 9 3.73 13.81 0.53
CA LEU A 9 2.46 14.00 1.25
C LEU A 9 2.11 12.73 2.01
N THR A 10 1.76 12.82 3.29
CA THR A 10 1.22 11.69 4.06
C THR A 10 -0.27 11.92 4.31
N PHE A 11 -1.09 10.96 3.89
CA PHE A 11 -2.53 10.96 4.06
C PHE A 11 -2.88 10.11 5.28
N CYS A 12 -3.60 10.72 6.22
CA CYS A 12 -3.88 10.12 7.52
C CYS A 12 -5.37 9.86 7.72
N ALA A 13 -5.69 8.71 8.32
CA ALA A 13 -6.98 8.51 8.98
C ALA A 13 -6.99 9.37 10.25
N ASP A 14 -7.96 10.28 10.37
CA ASP A 14 -8.06 11.23 11.48
C ASP A 14 -9.47 11.14 12.09
N THR A 15 -9.58 10.34 13.14
CA THR A 15 -10.79 10.32 13.99
C THR A 15 -10.63 11.24 15.20
N HIS A 16 -9.44 11.80 15.41
CA HIS A 16 -9.13 12.74 16.49
C HIS A 16 -10.08 13.94 16.48
N ARG A 17 -10.23 14.60 15.32
CA ARG A 17 -11.08 15.80 15.20
C ARG A 17 -12.52 15.54 15.61
N MET A 18 -13.10 14.45 15.09
CA MET A 18 -14.48 14.04 15.38
C MET A 18 -14.64 13.69 16.86
N ARG A 19 -13.78 12.82 17.40
CA ARG A 19 -13.84 12.40 18.80
C ARG A 19 -13.67 13.58 19.75
N LYS A 20 -12.75 14.51 19.45
CA LYS A 20 -12.55 15.73 20.22
C LYS A 20 -13.81 16.60 20.23
N TRP A 21 -14.43 16.80 19.07
CA TRP A 21 -15.66 17.58 18.94
C TRP A 21 -16.80 16.97 19.76
N ILE A 22 -17.01 15.65 19.67
CA ILE A 22 -18.01 14.91 20.46
C ILE A 22 -17.74 15.05 21.97
N SER A 23 -16.49 14.89 22.40
CA SER A 23 -16.10 15.03 23.82
C SER A 23 -16.34 16.43 24.36
N LEU A 24 -16.07 17.48 23.59
CA LEU A 24 -16.33 18.87 24.00
C LEU A 24 -17.82 19.15 24.22
N HIS A 25 -18.70 18.41 23.54
CA HIS A 25 -20.16 18.49 23.70
C HIS A 25 -20.69 17.46 24.70
N GLN A 26 -19.82 16.74 25.42
CA GLN A 26 -20.19 15.69 26.38
C GLN A 26 -21.13 14.64 25.79
N SER A 27 -21.03 14.41 24.48
CA SER A 27 -21.86 13.46 23.77
C SER A 27 -21.27 12.05 23.84
N LYS A 28 -22.11 11.04 23.62
CA LYS A 28 -21.67 9.63 23.57
C LYS A 28 -20.71 9.44 22.39
N GLN A 29 -19.54 8.83 22.65
CA GLN A 29 -18.63 8.42 21.58
C GLN A 29 -19.20 7.23 20.80
N SER A 30 -19.11 7.28 19.48
CA SER A 30 -19.58 6.22 18.57
C SER A 30 -18.66 6.03 17.36
N PHE A 31 -17.53 6.73 17.34
CA PHE A 31 -16.48 6.63 16.32
C PHE A 31 -15.15 6.24 16.95
N ASP A 32 -15.21 5.73 18.19
CA ASP A 32 -14.11 5.29 19.03
C ASP A 32 -13.77 3.81 18.87
N ASP A 33 -14.22 3.19 17.79
CA ASP A 33 -14.07 1.77 17.49
C ASP A 33 -13.32 1.51 16.16
N PHE A 34 -13.16 0.22 15.85
CA PHE A 34 -12.49 -0.24 14.63
C PHE A 34 -13.23 0.18 13.36
N LEU A 35 -14.56 0.30 13.40
CA LEU A 35 -15.36 0.74 12.24
C LEU A 35 -15.08 2.22 11.92
N GLY A 36 -15.00 3.06 12.96
CA GLY A 36 -14.58 4.45 12.83
C GLY A 36 -13.17 4.58 12.24
N PHE A 37 -12.23 3.73 12.68
CA PHE A 37 -10.89 3.67 12.09
C PHE A 37 -10.90 3.27 10.62
N LEU A 38 -11.58 2.17 10.26
CA LEU A 38 -11.66 1.72 8.87
C LEU A 38 -12.29 2.77 7.96
N THR A 39 -13.31 3.48 8.46
CA THR A 39 -13.92 4.61 7.74
C THR A 39 -12.88 5.70 7.44
N GLY A 40 -12.09 6.09 8.45
CA GLY A 40 -11.01 7.07 8.26
C GLY A 40 -9.91 6.59 7.30
N VAL A 41 -9.60 5.29 7.28
CA VAL A 41 -8.64 4.70 6.31
C VAL A 41 -9.16 4.82 4.88
N MET A 42 -10.45 4.53 4.67
CA MET A 42 -11.08 4.67 3.36
C MET A 42 -11.08 6.12 2.88
N ASP A 43 -11.44 7.08 3.73
CA ASP A 43 -11.42 8.51 3.40
C ASP A 43 -10.02 8.99 3.00
N ALA A 44 -8.99 8.56 3.75
CA ALA A 44 -7.60 8.89 3.44
C ALA A 44 -7.14 8.29 2.09
N ALA A 45 -7.54 7.05 1.80
CA ALA A 45 -7.22 6.39 0.53
C ALA A 45 -7.88 7.08 -0.68
N LEU A 46 -9.16 7.45 -0.54
CA LEU A 46 -9.90 8.18 -1.58
C LEU A 46 -9.31 9.58 -1.83
N ALA A 47 -8.97 10.31 -0.76
CA ALA A 47 -8.30 11.61 -0.86
C ALA A 47 -6.94 11.49 -1.56
N ALA A 48 -6.16 10.45 -1.23
CA ALA A 48 -4.87 10.19 -1.88
C ALA A 48 -5.06 9.88 -3.38
N GLN A 49 -6.04 9.05 -3.76
CA GLN A 49 -6.25 8.70 -5.16
C GLN A 49 -6.74 9.89 -6.00
N ASN A 50 -7.62 10.74 -5.44
CA ASN A 50 -8.02 11.98 -6.10
C ASN A 50 -6.83 12.93 -6.31
N MET A 51 -5.91 13.00 -5.34
CA MET A 51 -4.66 13.76 -5.49
C MET A 51 -3.80 13.22 -6.64
N VAL A 52 -3.65 11.89 -6.77
CA VAL A 52 -2.90 11.28 -7.88
C VAL A 52 -3.52 11.64 -9.23
N ILE A 53 -4.83 11.50 -9.39
CA ILE A 53 -5.54 11.83 -10.64
C ILE A 53 -5.32 13.30 -11.00
N ALA A 54 -5.48 14.20 -10.03
CA ALA A 54 -5.26 15.63 -10.25
C ALA A 54 -3.80 15.94 -10.64
N ALA A 55 -2.84 15.38 -9.92
CA ALA A 55 -1.41 15.60 -10.18
C ALA A 55 -0.98 15.09 -11.55
N GLU A 56 -1.40 13.87 -11.93
CA GLU A 56 -1.11 13.30 -13.25
C GLU A 56 -1.76 14.13 -14.37
N SER A 57 -2.97 14.66 -14.16
CA SER A 57 -3.62 15.56 -15.13
C SER A 57 -2.87 16.87 -15.36
N LEU A 58 -2.03 17.27 -14.40
CA LEU A 58 -1.18 18.46 -14.45
C LEU A 58 0.26 18.14 -14.88
N GLY A 59 0.54 16.90 -15.29
CA GLY A 59 1.84 16.45 -15.78
C GLY A 59 2.86 16.07 -14.69
N LEU A 60 2.42 15.91 -13.44
CA LEU A 60 3.27 15.38 -12.37
C LEU A 60 3.24 13.84 -12.34
N GLY A 61 4.36 13.24 -11.96
CA GLY A 61 4.44 11.82 -11.62
C GLY A 61 4.18 11.59 -10.14
N CYS A 62 3.50 10.49 -9.82
CA CYS A 62 3.16 10.09 -8.45
C CYS A 62 3.65 8.68 -8.14
N CYS A 63 4.06 8.44 -6.88
CA CYS A 63 4.37 7.10 -6.39
C CYS A 63 3.85 6.90 -4.96
N TYR A 64 3.02 5.88 -4.78
CA TYR A 64 2.58 5.41 -3.47
C TYR A 64 3.70 4.70 -2.73
N MET A 65 3.90 5.06 -1.46
CA MET A 65 4.84 4.41 -0.58
C MET A 65 4.14 3.32 0.23
N GLY A 66 4.19 2.09 -0.29
CA GLY A 66 3.74 0.90 0.45
C GLY A 66 4.51 0.64 1.76
N THR A 67 5.70 1.24 1.89
CA THR A 67 6.52 1.21 3.11
C THR A 67 6.02 2.15 4.20
N THR A 68 4.99 2.97 3.95
CA THR A 68 4.40 3.86 4.98
C THR A 68 4.01 3.07 6.22
N TRP A 69 3.35 1.91 6.06
CA TRP A 69 2.96 1.07 7.20
C TRP A 69 4.14 0.39 7.89
N TRP A 70 5.26 0.17 7.20
CA TRP A 70 6.46 -0.43 7.80
C TRP A 70 7.18 0.53 8.74
N SER A 71 6.81 1.81 8.71
CA SER A 71 7.39 2.87 9.55
C SER A 71 6.31 3.81 10.08
N ALA A 72 5.08 3.31 10.24
CA ALA A 72 3.95 4.12 10.68
C ALA A 72 4.19 4.74 12.06
N ASP A 73 4.87 4.01 12.95
CA ASP A 73 5.32 4.49 14.26
C ASP A 73 6.24 5.72 14.15
N LYS A 74 7.27 5.62 13.31
CA LYS A 74 8.25 6.69 13.08
C LYS A 74 7.65 7.88 12.34
N ILE A 75 6.81 7.62 11.34
CA ILE A 75 6.10 8.67 10.59
C ILE A 75 5.17 9.42 11.53
N SER A 76 4.43 8.72 12.41
CA SER A 76 3.62 9.37 13.44
C SER A 76 4.45 10.25 14.37
N GLU A 77 5.65 9.81 14.77
CA GLU A 77 6.54 10.61 15.60
C GLU A 77 7.04 11.87 14.88
N ILE A 78 7.57 11.71 13.66
CA ILE A 78 8.12 12.82 12.85
C ILE A 78 7.05 13.87 12.56
N LEU A 79 5.83 13.45 12.25
CA LEU A 79 4.71 14.34 11.95
C LEU A 79 3.97 14.80 13.22
N ALA A 80 4.44 14.41 14.41
CA ALA A 80 3.81 14.70 15.70
C ALA A 80 2.29 14.39 15.72
N LEU A 81 1.90 13.26 15.13
CA LEU A 81 0.49 12.88 15.00
C LEU A 81 -0.11 12.61 16.39
N PRO A 82 -1.23 13.26 16.76
CA PRO A 82 -1.86 13.03 18.05
C PRO A 82 -2.56 11.66 18.07
N ALA A 83 -3.00 11.25 19.27
CA ALA A 83 -3.86 10.09 19.44
C ALA A 83 -5.05 10.15 18.49
N CYS A 84 -5.46 8.99 17.97
CA CYS A 84 -6.55 8.82 16.99
C CYS A 84 -6.22 9.33 15.56
N VAL A 85 -4.93 9.53 15.24
CA VAL A 85 -4.46 9.85 13.87
C VAL A 85 -3.43 8.82 13.39
N PHE A 86 -3.63 8.26 12.21
CA PHE A 86 -2.80 7.19 11.66
C PHE A 86 -2.36 7.45 10.21
N PRO A 87 -1.06 7.31 9.87
CA PRO A 87 -0.57 7.52 8.52
C PRO A 87 -0.94 6.34 7.60
N CYS A 88 -2.00 6.50 6.82
CA CYS A 88 -2.52 5.45 5.93
C CYS A 88 -1.62 5.21 4.72
N THR A 89 -1.11 6.28 4.11
CA THR A 89 -0.22 6.15 2.96
C THR A 89 0.54 7.44 2.74
N SER A 90 1.68 7.35 2.05
CA SER A 90 2.43 8.51 1.61
C SER A 90 2.58 8.51 0.10
N LEU A 91 2.50 9.69 -0.49
CA LEU A 91 2.67 9.94 -1.92
C LEU A 91 3.91 10.79 -2.12
N VAL A 92 4.80 10.29 -2.97
CA VAL A 92 5.92 11.07 -3.50
C VAL A 92 5.48 11.67 -4.84
N MET A 93 5.70 12.96 -5.05
CA MET A 93 5.20 13.67 -6.22
C MET A 93 6.22 14.69 -6.75
N GLY A 94 6.34 14.79 -8.07
CA GLY A 94 7.21 15.76 -8.74
C GLY A 94 7.10 15.69 -10.26
N TYR A 95 7.91 16.50 -10.95
CA TYR A 95 8.03 16.38 -12.41
C TYR A 95 8.84 15.13 -12.76
N PRO A 96 8.30 14.23 -13.60
CA PRO A 96 8.96 12.98 -13.92
C PRO A 96 10.21 13.23 -14.77
N ASN A 97 11.30 12.53 -14.44
CA ASN A 97 12.53 12.46 -15.23
C ASN A 97 12.60 11.19 -16.10
N GLU A 98 11.61 10.31 -15.97
CA GLU A 98 11.49 9.02 -16.63
C GLU A 98 10.01 8.78 -17.02
N ASN A 99 9.78 7.97 -18.06
CA ASN A 99 8.45 7.55 -18.47
C ASN A 99 8.38 6.01 -18.52
N PRO A 100 8.20 5.34 -17.37
CA PRO A 100 8.20 3.88 -17.31
C PRO A 100 6.99 3.29 -18.03
N GLU A 101 7.13 2.07 -18.54
CA GLU A 101 6.02 1.35 -19.15
C GLU A 101 4.89 1.06 -18.15
N ILE A 102 3.67 1.07 -18.67
CA ILE A 102 2.47 0.73 -17.90
C ILE A 102 2.57 -0.74 -17.46
N ARG A 103 2.34 -0.97 -16.17
CA ARG A 103 2.30 -2.32 -15.60
C ARG A 103 1.03 -3.03 -16.03
N ASP A 104 1.14 -4.32 -16.38
CA ASP A 104 -0.02 -5.18 -16.60
C ASP A 104 -0.93 -5.23 -15.37
N ARG A 105 -2.23 -5.41 -15.60
CA ARG A 105 -3.24 -5.68 -14.57
C ARG A 105 -3.75 -7.13 -14.72
N LEU A 106 -4.43 -7.63 -13.70
CA LEU A 106 -5.10 -8.92 -13.83
C LEU A 106 -6.22 -8.81 -14.88
N PRO A 107 -6.55 -9.91 -15.58
CA PRO A 107 -7.75 -10.00 -16.39
C PRO A 107 -8.99 -9.48 -15.66
N LEU A 108 -9.86 -8.78 -16.37
CA LEU A 108 -11.02 -8.11 -15.77
C LEU A 108 -11.96 -9.11 -15.07
N ASP A 109 -12.11 -10.30 -15.62
CA ASP A 109 -12.92 -11.40 -15.09
C ASP A 109 -12.29 -12.12 -13.88
N LEU A 110 -11.11 -11.68 -13.41
CA LEU A 110 -10.56 -12.00 -12.09
C LEU A 110 -10.81 -10.91 -11.05
N ILE A 111 -11.27 -9.73 -11.46
CA ILE A 111 -11.45 -8.55 -10.59
C ILE A 111 -12.93 -8.21 -10.46
N VAL A 112 -13.68 -8.27 -11.56
CA VAL A 112 -15.09 -7.95 -11.65
C VAL A 112 -15.87 -9.25 -11.67
N HIS A 113 -16.83 -9.36 -10.75
CA HIS A 113 -17.69 -10.52 -10.60
C HIS A 113 -19.14 -10.06 -10.74
N GLU A 114 -19.95 -10.84 -11.45
CA GLU A 114 -21.39 -10.58 -11.59
C GLU A 114 -22.14 -11.23 -10.43
N GLU A 115 -22.82 -10.41 -9.63
CA GLU A 115 -23.68 -10.76 -8.47
C GLU A 115 -22.98 -11.45 -7.28
N SER A 116 -22.18 -12.49 -7.54
CA SER A 116 -21.53 -13.32 -6.53
C SER A 116 -20.08 -13.59 -6.90
N TYR A 117 -19.25 -13.88 -5.90
CA TYR A 117 -17.83 -14.14 -6.11
C TYR A 117 -17.63 -15.42 -6.96
N ALA A 118 -17.33 -15.23 -8.25
CA ALA A 118 -16.94 -16.31 -9.14
C ALA A 118 -15.56 -16.86 -8.77
N LEU A 119 -15.52 -18.10 -8.27
CA LEU A 119 -14.28 -18.80 -7.95
C LEU A 119 -13.89 -19.72 -9.12
N PRO A 120 -12.82 -19.42 -9.88
CA PRO A 120 -12.31 -20.33 -10.89
C PRO A 120 -11.71 -21.57 -10.22
N ASP A 121 -11.74 -22.71 -10.91
CA ASP A 121 -10.96 -23.88 -10.50
C ASP A 121 -9.45 -23.65 -10.69
N ASP A 122 -8.63 -24.57 -10.16
CA ASP A 122 -7.17 -24.45 -10.19
C ASP A 122 -6.61 -24.31 -11.62
N ALA A 123 -7.19 -25.03 -12.60
CA ALA A 123 -6.72 -24.99 -13.98
C ALA A 123 -7.04 -23.64 -14.64
N GLN A 124 -8.26 -23.14 -14.42
CA GLN A 124 -8.68 -21.81 -14.85
C GLN A 124 -7.84 -20.73 -14.17
N PHE A 125 -7.56 -20.86 -12.87
CA PHE A 125 -6.75 -19.88 -12.13
C PHE A 125 -5.32 -19.80 -12.69
N LEU A 126 -4.68 -20.94 -12.95
CA LEU A 126 -3.36 -21.00 -13.58
C LEU A 126 -3.38 -20.40 -14.99
N GLN A 127 -4.37 -20.75 -15.81
CA GLN A 127 -4.51 -20.21 -17.17
C GLN A 127 -4.63 -18.69 -17.16
N LYS A 128 -5.49 -18.12 -16.29
CA LYS A 128 -5.71 -16.67 -16.20
C LYS A 128 -4.49 -15.90 -15.67
N HIS A 129 -3.58 -16.56 -14.94
CA HIS A 129 -2.34 -15.96 -14.44
C HIS A 129 -1.13 -16.17 -15.35
N ALA A 130 -1.20 -17.07 -16.34
CA ALA A 130 -0.06 -17.46 -17.17
C ALA A 130 0.59 -16.27 -17.89
N ALA A 131 -0.21 -15.37 -18.46
CA ALA A 131 0.30 -14.19 -19.15
C ALA A 131 1.07 -13.25 -18.20
N LYS A 132 0.56 -13.04 -16.98
CA LYS A 132 1.21 -12.21 -15.95
C LYS A 132 2.50 -12.84 -15.45
N GLU A 133 2.51 -14.16 -15.24
CA GLU A 133 3.71 -14.91 -14.84
C GLU A 133 4.80 -14.74 -15.90
N GLN A 134 4.48 -14.99 -17.16
CA GLN A 134 5.41 -14.88 -18.28
C GLN A 134 5.96 -13.45 -18.44
N ALA A 135 5.08 -12.44 -18.52
CA ALA A 135 5.47 -11.04 -18.68
C ALA A 135 6.35 -10.56 -17.51
N THR A 136 6.03 -10.98 -16.28
CA THR A 136 6.82 -10.63 -15.11
C THR A 136 8.20 -11.28 -15.15
N TRP A 137 8.29 -12.56 -15.55
CA TRP A 137 9.56 -13.26 -15.64
C TRP A 137 10.44 -12.74 -16.77
N ASP A 138 9.86 -12.45 -17.94
CA ASP A 138 10.58 -11.84 -19.07
C ASP A 138 11.14 -10.48 -18.71
N ARG A 139 10.39 -9.69 -17.94
CA ARG A 139 10.91 -8.46 -17.36
C ARG A 139 12.07 -8.70 -16.41
N TYR A 140 12.04 -9.70 -15.53
CA TYR A 140 13.19 -9.95 -14.65
C TYR A 140 14.45 -10.28 -15.43
N LYS A 141 14.34 -10.96 -16.58
CA LYS A 141 15.46 -11.23 -17.49
C LYS A 141 16.09 -9.98 -18.08
N THR A 142 15.40 -8.84 -18.11
CA THR A 142 15.99 -7.57 -18.59
C THR A 142 16.93 -6.92 -17.57
N PHE A 143 17.02 -7.46 -16.35
CA PHE A 143 17.92 -6.99 -15.28
C PHE A 143 18.98 -8.07 -14.96
N PRO A 144 20.18 -8.04 -15.58
CA PRO A 144 21.20 -9.08 -15.40
C PRO A 144 21.60 -9.31 -13.93
N GLU A 145 21.82 -8.24 -13.17
CA GLU A 145 22.18 -8.33 -11.74
C GLU A 145 21.10 -8.99 -10.88
N LEU A 146 19.82 -8.80 -11.25
CA LEU A 146 18.73 -9.49 -10.57
C LEU A 146 18.80 -10.98 -10.89
N MET A 147 18.95 -11.35 -12.16
CA MET A 147 18.99 -12.75 -12.59
C MET A 147 20.11 -13.54 -11.93
N ASP A 148 21.29 -12.95 -11.76
CA ASP A 148 22.40 -13.60 -11.03
C ASP A 148 22.00 -13.88 -9.58
N LYS A 149 21.43 -12.89 -8.88
CA LYS A 149 20.95 -13.04 -7.49
C LYS A 149 19.83 -14.07 -7.35
N LEU A 150 18.94 -14.18 -8.36
CA LEU A 150 17.88 -15.18 -8.38
C LEU A 150 18.46 -16.58 -8.54
N LYS A 151 19.41 -16.75 -9.47
CA LYS A 151 20.09 -18.02 -9.75
C LYS A 151 20.87 -18.54 -8.55
N GLU A 152 21.63 -17.67 -7.88
CA GLU A 152 22.38 -18.01 -6.64
C GLU A 152 21.48 -18.55 -5.53
N ARG A 153 20.21 -18.14 -5.50
CA ARG A 153 19.22 -18.52 -4.49
C ARG A 153 18.25 -19.61 -4.94
N GLY A 154 18.45 -20.19 -6.13
CA GLY A 154 17.56 -21.20 -6.69
C GLY A 154 16.14 -20.70 -6.97
N ILE A 155 15.96 -19.40 -7.19
CA ILE A 155 14.65 -18.80 -7.49
C ILE A 155 14.36 -19.00 -8.98
N THR A 156 13.29 -19.74 -9.29
CA THR A 156 12.97 -20.15 -10.67
C THR A 156 11.63 -19.63 -11.19
N LYS A 157 10.78 -19.14 -10.28
CA LYS A 157 9.44 -18.64 -10.60
C LYS A 157 9.26 -17.24 -10.05
N VAL A 158 8.27 -16.53 -10.58
CA VAL A 158 7.91 -15.20 -10.06
C VAL A 158 7.44 -15.33 -8.61
N THR A 159 6.62 -16.34 -8.32
CA THR A 159 6.12 -16.64 -6.97
C THR A 159 7.24 -16.93 -5.97
N ASP A 160 8.27 -17.70 -6.36
CA ASP A 160 9.47 -17.92 -5.56
C ASP A 160 10.14 -16.59 -5.18
N PHE A 161 10.26 -15.66 -6.14
CA PHE A 161 10.85 -14.35 -5.87
C PHE A 161 9.99 -13.52 -4.91
N TYR A 162 8.67 -13.52 -5.07
CA TYR A 162 7.74 -12.80 -4.19
C TYR A 162 7.70 -13.33 -2.76
N THR A 163 8.08 -14.58 -2.52
CA THR A 163 8.12 -15.18 -1.17
C THR A 163 9.55 -15.32 -0.63
N SER A 164 10.55 -14.92 -1.41
CA SER A 164 11.97 -15.00 -1.01
C SER A 164 12.39 -13.91 -0.03
N ASP A 165 13.43 -14.21 0.73
CA ASP A 165 14.12 -13.24 1.60
C ASP A 165 14.84 -12.12 0.81
N LEU A 166 14.92 -12.23 -0.52
CA LEU A 166 15.46 -11.16 -1.35
C LEU A 166 14.45 -10.02 -1.56
N LYS A 167 13.15 -10.33 -1.57
CA LYS A 167 12.10 -9.35 -1.88
C LYS A 167 11.19 -9.05 -0.69
N TYR A 168 10.60 -10.10 -0.11
CA TYR A 168 9.62 -9.98 0.97
C TYR A 168 9.88 -11.05 2.04
N PRO A 169 10.89 -10.84 2.91
CA PRO A 169 11.20 -11.78 3.99
C PRO A 169 10.01 -11.99 4.92
N LYS A 170 9.67 -13.24 5.22
CA LYS A 170 8.55 -13.57 6.12
C LYS A 170 8.78 -13.01 7.53
N SER A 171 10.03 -13.02 8.00
CA SER A 171 10.42 -12.46 9.30
C SER A 171 10.14 -10.96 9.39
N LEU A 172 10.50 -10.21 8.33
CA LEU A 172 10.23 -8.77 8.24
C LEU A 172 8.73 -8.48 8.25
N HIS A 173 7.95 -9.22 7.46
CA HIS A 173 6.49 -9.05 7.46
C HIS A 173 5.88 -9.27 8.85
N ARG A 174 6.35 -10.28 9.59
CA ARG A 174 5.90 -10.55 10.95
C ARG A 174 6.25 -9.40 11.90
N GLU A 175 7.51 -8.98 11.90
CA GLU A 175 7.99 -7.86 12.71
C GLU A 175 7.17 -6.58 12.45
N LYS A 176 6.95 -6.24 11.17
CA LYS A 176 6.17 -5.04 10.80
C LYS A 176 4.70 -5.18 11.16
N SER A 177 4.13 -6.38 11.11
CA SER A 177 2.74 -6.62 11.52
C SER A 177 2.58 -6.42 13.03
N GLU A 178 3.49 -6.97 13.84
CA GLU A 178 3.50 -6.83 15.29
C GLU A 178 3.67 -5.36 15.71
N MET A 179 4.61 -4.65 15.08
CA MET A 179 4.79 -3.20 15.26
C MET A 179 3.52 -2.42 14.91
N LEU A 180 2.90 -2.71 13.77
CA LEU A 180 1.72 -1.98 13.29
C LEU A 180 0.53 -2.14 14.25
N ILE A 181 0.30 -3.36 14.73
CA ILE A 181 -0.74 -3.64 15.73
C ILE A 181 -0.46 -2.87 17.02
N ALA A 182 0.78 -2.87 17.50
CA ALA A 182 1.16 -2.13 18.70
C ALA A 182 0.95 -0.62 18.53
N HIS A 183 1.29 -0.08 17.35
CA HIS A 183 1.12 1.33 17.04
C HIS A 183 -0.36 1.74 16.97
N LEU A 184 -1.20 0.94 16.32
CA LEU A 184 -2.64 1.20 16.25
C LEU A 184 -3.30 1.21 17.65
N LYS A 185 -2.89 0.29 18.53
CA LYS A 185 -3.31 0.29 19.94
C LYS A 185 -2.83 1.52 20.69
N LYS A 186 -1.56 1.91 20.52
CA LYS A 186 -1.00 3.14 21.10
C LYS A 186 -1.77 4.39 20.64
N GLN A 187 -2.23 4.40 19.39
CA GLN A 187 -3.03 5.48 18.82
C GLN A 187 -4.54 5.40 19.15
N GLN A 188 -4.99 4.41 19.93
CA GLN A 188 -6.39 4.23 20.36
C GLN A 188 -7.36 4.09 19.18
N LEU A 189 -6.96 3.37 18.13
CA LEU A 189 -7.76 3.24 16.90
C LEU A 189 -8.66 2.01 16.86
N PHE A 190 -8.51 1.08 17.82
CA PHE A 190 -9.42 -0.02 18.09
C PHE A 190 -9.18 -0.61 19.48
#